data_AF-A0A959SSI4-F1
#
_entry.id   AF-A0A959SSI4-F1
#
_cell.length_a   1.000
_cell.length_b   1.000
_cell.length_c   1.000
_cell.angle_alpha   90.00
_cell.angle_beta   90.00
_cell.angle_gamma   90.00
#
_symmetry.space_group_name_H-M   'P 1'
#
loop_
_entity.id
_entity.type
_entity.pdbx_description
1 polymer ?
#
loop_
_entity_poly.entity_id
_entity_poly.type
_entity_poly.pdbx_seq_one_letter_code
_entity_poly.pdbx_strand_id
1 'polypeptide(L)' 'MAQTQEQLKYKVKDLALAEWGRKEIELAEAEMPGLMALRKQYGKDKPLRGARIAGCLHMTIQT' A
#
# COMPACT_ATOMS: atom_id res chain seq x y z
N MET A 1 -8.83 -29.98 -19.77
CA MET A 1 -9.57 -29.43 -18.61
C MET A 1 -9.11 -28.00 -18.43
N ALA A 2 -9.99 -27.02 -18.63
CA ALA A 2 -9.64 -25.62 -18.44
C ALA A 2 -9.46 -25.37 -16.94
N GLN A 3 -8.22 -25.10 -16.51
CA GLN A 3 -7.96 -24.61 -15.17
C GLN A 3 -8.53 -23.19 -15.07
N THR A 4 -9.61 -23.03 -14.34
CA THR A 4 -10.12 -21.70 -13.95
C THR A 4 -9.07 -21.07 -13.05
N GLN A 5 -8.34 -20.06 -13.55
CA GLN A 5 -7.39 -19.30 -12.74
C GLN A 5 -8.17 -18.47 -11.72
N GLU A 6 -8.02 -18.82 -10.45
CA GLU A 6 -8.61 -18.05 -9.35
C GLU A 6 -7.85 -16.73 -9.21
N GLN A 7 -8.49 -15.61 -9.56
CA GLN A 7 -7.93 -14.27 -9.33
C GLN A 7 -8.07 -13.89 -7.86
N LEU A 8 -7.04 -14.20 -7.08
CA LEU A 8 -6.93 -13.75 -5.69
C LEU A 8 -6.62 -12.26 -5.65
N LYS A 9 -7.51 -11.47 -5.03
CA LYS A 9 -7.30 -10.02 -4.82
C LYS A 9 -6.17 -9.73 -3.82
N TYR A 10 -6.01 -10.59 -2.81
CA TYR A 10 -4.94 -10.54 -1.82
C TYR A 10 -4.80 -11.91 -1.15
N LYS A 11 -3.66 -12.15 -0.52
CA LYS A 11 -3.42 -13.31 0.36
C LYS A 11 -2.50 -12.88 1.49
N VAL A 12 -3.04 -12.77 2.69
CA VAL A 12 -2.34 -12.30 3.90
C VAL A 12 -2.55 -13.29 5.04
N LYS A 13 -1.72 -13.20 6.08
CA LYS A 13 -1.76 -14.14 7.22
C LYS A 13 -3.06 -14.03 8.04
N ASP A 14 -3.46 -12.82 8.40
CA ASP A 14 -4.63 -12.55 9.23
C ASP A 14 -5.18 -11.14 8.92
N LEU A 15 -6.47 -11.06 8.56
CA LEU A 15 -7.15 -9.80 8.28
C LEU A 15 -7.61 -9.06 9.54
N ALA A 16 -7.74 -9.75 10.68
CA ALA A 16 -8.16 -9.12 11.93
C ALA A 16 -7.15 -8.08 12.43
N LEU A 17 -5.89 -8.16 11.98
CA LEU A 17 -4.82 -7.22 12.33
C LEU A 17 -4.90 -5.87 11.58
N ALA A 18 -5.84 -5.69 10.65
CA ALA A 18 -5.92 -4.49 9.82
C ALA A 18 -6.11 -3.20 10.62
N GLU A 19 -6.90 -3.23 11.71
CA GLU A 19 -7.12 -2.04 12.54
C GLU A 19 -5.84 -1.62 13.27
N TRP A 20 -5.12 -2.58 13.84
CA TRP A 20 -3.84 -2.31 14.50
C TRP A 20 -2.79 -1.81 13.50
N GLY A 21 -2.68 -2.46 12.33
CA GLY A 21 -1.79 -2.02 11.27
C GLY A 21 -2.07 -0.58 10.81
N ARG A 22 -3.34 -0.14 10.77
CA ARG A 22 -3.70 1.25 10.46
C ARG A 22 -3.15 2.23 11.50
N LYS A 23 -3.24 1.89 12.80
CA LYS A 23 -2.71 2.74 13.89
C LYS A 23 -1.20 2.88 13.79
N GLU A 24 -0.47 1.82 13.44
CA GLU A 24 0.98 1.90 13.24
C GLU A 24 1.37 2.70 12.00
N ILE A 25 0.60 2.60 10.90
CA ILE A 25 0.81 3.42 9.70
C ILE A 25 0.64 4.92 10.03
N GLU A 26 -0.37 5.29 10.82
CA GLU A 26 -0.58 6.70 11.22
C GLU A 26 0.61 7.26 12.01
N LEU A 27 1.20 6.46 12.90
CA LEU A 27 2.43 6.82 13.60
C LEU A 27 3.62 6.93 12.64
N ALA A 28 3.77 5.98 11.69
CA ALA A 28 4.86 6.00 10.72
C ALA A 28 4.78 7.20 9.76
N GLU A 29 3.59 7.67 9.39
CA GLU A 29 3.43 8.86 8.54
C GLU A 29 4.02 10.12 9.19
N ALA A 30 3.93 10.25 10.52
CA ALA A 30 4.57 11.35 11.25
C ALA A 30 6.11 11.30 11.17
N GLU A 31 6.68 10.08 11.11
CA GLU A 31 8.13 9.84 10.99
C GLU A 31 8.65 9.82 9.54
N MET A 32 7.75 9.94 8.55
CA MET A 32 8.09 9.90 7.12
C MET A 32 7.76 11.21 6.39
N PRO A 33 8.33 12.37 6.82
CA PRO A 33 7.96 13.69 6.30
C PRO A 33 8.22 13.84 4.80
N GLY A 34 9.23 13.15 4.26
CA GLY A 34 9.54 13.18 2.84
C GLY A 34 8.42 12.59 1.97
N LEU A 35 7.88 11.43 2.35
CA LEU A 35 6.74 10.84 1.63
C LEU A 35 5.48 11.69 1.76
N MET A 36 5.25 12.27 2.94
CA MET A 36 4.09 13.13 3.17
C MET A 36 4.16 14.43 2.38
N ALA A 37 5.35 15.02 2.24
CA ALA A 37 5.58 16.17 1.37
C ALA A 37 5.26 15.84 -0.09
N LEU A 38 5.71 14.69 -0.62
CA LEU A 38 5.43 14.26 -1.99
C LEU A 38 3.93 14.06 -2.23
N ARG A 39 3.22 13.43 -1.28
CA ARG A 39 1.75 13.28 -1.35
C ARG A 39 1.05 14.65 -1.41
N LYS A 40 1.46 15.61 -0.57
CA LYS A 40 0.90 16.97 -0.56
C LYS A 40 1.17 17.71 -1.87
N GLN A 41 2.38 17.60 -2.40
CA GLN A 41 2.79 18.30 -3.62
C GLN A 41 2.08 17.76 -4.86
N TYR A 42 2.07 16.44 -5.07
CA TYR A 42 1.63 15.82 -6.32
C TYR A 42 0.24 15.18 -6.27
N GLY A 43 -0.42 15.18 -5.10
CA GLY A 43 -1.72 14.52 -4.92
C GLY A 43 -2.83 15.08 -5.82
N LYS A 44 -2.79 16.38 -6.15
CA LYS A 44 -3.75 17.03 -7.06
C LYS A 44 -3.49 16.68 -8.53
N ASP A 45 -2.23 16.65 -8.92
CA ASP A 45 -1.81 16.44 -10.31
C ASP A 45 -1.98 14.97 -10.75
N LYS A 46 -2.01 14.04 -9.78
CA LYS A 46 -2.15 12.60 -9.99
C LYS A 46 -1.19 12.08 -11.08
N PRO A 47 0.14 12.30 -10.95
CA PRO A 47 1.11 12.00 -12.01
C PRO A 47 1.18 10.51 -12.37
N LEU A 48 0.76 9.62 -11.47
CA LEU A 48 0.74 8.17 -11.68
C LEU A 48 -0.61 7.65 -12.23
N ARG A 49 -1.52 8.52 -12.66
CA ARG A 49 -2.82 8.10 -13.20
C ARG A 49 -2.64 7.19 -14.43
N GLY A 50 -3.10 5.95 -14.33
CA GLY A 50 -2.99 4.93 -15.38
C GLY A 50 -1.74 4.05 -15.30
N ALA A 51 -0.79 4.36 -14.40
CA ALA A 51 0.36 3.52 -14.15
C ALA A 51 -0.05 2.21 -13.45
N ARG A 52 0.60 1.09 -13.80
CA ARG A 52 0.48 -0.20 -13.12
C ARG A 52 1.83 -0.55 -12.52
N ILE A 53 1.92 -0.52 -11.19
CA ILE A 53 3.18 -0.67 -10.46
C ILE A 53 3.15 -2.01 -9.73
N ALA A 54 4.14 -2.86 -9.99
CA ALA A 54 4.36 -4.09 -9.24
C ALA A 54 5.51 -3.86 -8.25
N GLY A 55 5.26 -4.15 -6.97
CA GLY A 55 6.24 -4.00 -5.88
C GLY A 55 6.65 -5.35 -5.32
N CYS A 56 7.96 -5.55 -5.11
CA CYS A 56 8.52 -6.69 -4.39
C CYS A 56 9.51 -6.16 -3.34
N LEU A 57 8.95 -5.53 -2.31
CA LEU A 57 9.68 -4.98 -1.17
C LEU A 57 9.29 -5.78 0.08
N HIS A 58 9.99 -5.54 1.18
CA HIS A 58 9.57 -6.09 2.46
C HIS A 58 8.24 -5.45 2.86
N MET A 59 7.22 -6.26 3.12
CA MET A 59 5.87 -5.78 3.41
C MET A 59 5.73 -5.36 4.88
N THR A 60 6.41 -4.27 5.23
CA THR A 60 6.46 -3.69 6.59
C THR A 60 5.50 -2.50 6.73
N ILE A 61 5.40 -1.89 7.92
CA ILE A 61 4.57 -0.70 8.15
C ILE A 61 4.96 0.49 7.25
N GLN A 62 6.24 0.58 6.87
CA GLN A 62 6.79 1.69 6.09
C GLN A 62 6.53 1.59 4.58
N THR A 63 6.12 0.40 4.08
CA THR A 63 5.93 0.12 2.65
C THR A 63 4.46 0.16 2.28
#